data_AF-A0A8S3WXR4-F1
#
_entry.id   AF-A0A8S3WXR4-F1
#
_cell.length_a   1.000
_cell.length_b   1.000
_cell.length_c   1.000
_cell.angle_alpha   90.00
_cell.angle_beta   90.00
_cell.angle_gamma   90.00
#
_symmetry.space_group_name_H-M   'P 1'
#
loop_
_entity.id
_entity.type
_entity.pdbx_description
1 polymer ?
#
loop_
_entity_poly.entity_id
_entity_poly.type
_entity_poly.pdbx_seq_one_letter_code
_entity_poly.pdbx_strand_id
1 'polypeptide(L)'
;MNDFVLNDSETDIDSDEELQEAFAKGILKPGLNEEIEKTVKKYVNNVADLKAKLKEIELKLPWIEKLDLVTTVAPMAPDVALQMEETAQRRKNIKENTKGNQLYDPTQDPVLNEFKRENLIHRQAQAAVIDGIKRLKELNVPTKRPDDFFAEMAKSDEHMQKVRKNLMAKQAAQARTEKVRQLREQKKIAKRVQIDTKLKQAAEKKHMLEQLKRVRKGKSTDLDFLEDNKGKNSKGNNSKDPKNKISRKRANKDKKFGFGGKKKGSKLNTRESTNQLEGFNSSTKKKPFNFKSKSFKPNSKKKNQRPGKSKRKNSKR
;
A
#
# COMPACT_ATOMS: atom_id res chain seq x y z
N MET A 1 43.75 -102.81 11.88
CA MET A 1 42.61 -102.97 10.97
C MET A 1 41.38 -102.50 11.73
N ASN A 2 40.70 -101.47 11.19
CA ASN A 2 39.27 -101.15 11.27
C ASN A 2 38.60 -101.09 12.67
N ASP A 3 37.83 -100.07 13.08
CA ASP A 3 37.04 -99.08 12.35
C ASP A 3 36.90 -97.77 13.14
N PHE A 4 36.87 -96.69 12.37
CA PHE A 4 36.49 -95.34 12.75
C PHE A 4 34.98 -95.21 12.57
N VAL A 5 34.22 -94.99 13.65
CA VAL A 5 32.78 -94.67 13.58
C VAL A 5 32.60 -93.21 13.98
N LEU A 6 32.49 -92.36 12.96
CA LEU A 6 31.83 -91.07 13.06
C LEU A 6 30.35 -91.30 13.38
N ASN A 7 29.87 -90.66 14.44
CA ASN A 7 28.45 -90.39 14.58
C ASN A 7 28.28 -88.87 14.47
N ASP A 8 28.21 -88.41 13.22
CA ASP A 8 27.69 -87.10 12.85
C ASP A 8 26.22 -87.04 13.25
N SER A 9 25.93 -86.32 14.32
CA SER A 9 24.63 -85.67 14.49
C SER A 9 24.88 -84.21 14.86
N GLU A 10 25.50 -83.52 13.91
CA GLU A 10 25.57 -82.07 13.83
C GLU A 10 24.12 -81.61 13.60
N THR A 11 23.42 -81.30 14.69
CA THR A 11 22.18 -80.54 14.62
C THR A 11 22.60 -79.12 14.25
N ASP A 12 22.59 -78.83 12.95
CA ASP A 12 22.49 -77.47 12.43
C ASP A 12 21.24 -76.84 13.07
N ILE A 13 21.43 -76.21 14.22
CA ILE A 13 20.40 -75.41 14.88
C ILE A 13 20.22 -74.21 13.95
N ASP A 14 19.15 -74.26 13.17
CA ASP A 14 18.80 -73.26 12.18
C ASP A 14 18.82 -71.89 12.86
N SER A 15 19.86 -71.10 12.58
CA SER A 15 20.00 -69.74 13.08
C SER A 15 18.77 -68.86 12.80
N ASP A 16 17.95 -69.26 11.82
CA ASP A 16 16.68 -68.61 11.48
C ASP A 16 15.54 -68.95 12.48
N GLU A 17 15.53 -70.16 13.04
CA GLU A 17 14.54 -70.57 14.05
C GLU A 17 14.79 -69.83 15.38
N GLU A 18 16.05 -69.67 15.78
CA GLU A 18 16.41 -68.86 16.95
C GLU A 18 16.03 -67.38 16.77
N LEU A 19 16.18 -66.84 15.55
CA LEU A 19 15.79 -65.47 15.22
C LEU A 19 14.27 -65.28 15.26
N GLN A 20 13.51 -66.26 14.75
CA GLN A 20 12.05 -66.26 14.81
C GLN A 20 11.55 -66.36 16.25
N GLU A 21 12.17 -67.20 17.08
CA GLU A 21 11.85 -67.27 18.50
C GLU A 21 12.18 -65.97 19.25
N ALA A 22 13.32 -65.34 18.98
CA ALA A 22 13.70 -64.08 19.59
C ALA A 22 12.77 -62.92 19.18
N PHE A 23 12.23 -62.96 17.96
CA PHE A 23 11.18 -62.05 17.49
C PHE A 23 9.84 -62.34 18.18
N ALA A 24 9.45 -63.61 18.30
CA ALA A 24 8.21 -64.03 18.97
C ALA A 24 8.23 -63.75 20.48
N LYS A 25 9.40 -63.88 21.12
CA LYS A 25 9.66 -63.51 22.52
C LYS A 25 9.72 -61.99 22.72
N GLY A 26 9.63 -61.19 21.65
CA GLY A 26 9.56 -59.72 21.69
C GLY A 26 10.90 -59.03 22.00
N ILE A 27 12.01 -59.75 21.92
CA ILE A 27 13.37 -59.24 22.16
C ILE A 27 13.83 -58.41 20.95
N LEU A 28 13.44 -58.84 19.75
CA LEU A 28 13.69 -58.13 18.49
C LEU A 28 12.43 -57.38 18.06
N LYS A 29 12.48 -56.05 18.01
CA LYS A 29 11.39 -55.22 17.45
C LYS A 29 11.53 -55.17 15.91
N PRO A 30 10.43 -55.20 15.13
CA PRO A 30 10.48 -55.06 13.68
C PRO A 30 10.90 -53.63 13.31
N GLY A 31 12.20 -53.44 13.06
CA GLY A 31 12.76 -52.18 12.59
C GLY A 31 14.09 -51.89 13.27
N LEU A 32 15.12 -51.65 12.44
CA LEU A 32 16.44 -51.16 12.81
C LEU A 32 16.35 -49.70 13.31
N ASN A 33 15.67 -49.49 14.43
CA ASN A 33 15.59 -48.20 15.10
C ASN A 33 16.34 -48.33 16.41
N GLU A 34 17.60 -47.92 16.41
CA GLU A 34 18.30 -47.59 17.65
C GLU A 34 17.50 -46.48 18.35
N GLU A 35 17.00 -46.76 19.55
CA GLU A 35 16.48 -45.72 20.43
C GLU A 35 17.68 -44.87 20.86
N ILE A 36 18.08 -43.90 20.04
CA ILE A 36 19.06 -42.89 20.46
C ILE A 36 18.41 -42.17 21.63
N GLU A 37 18.87 -42.46 22.84
CA GLU A 37 18.46 -41.75 24.04
C GLU A 37 18.58 -40.26 23.74
N LYS A 38 17.44 -39.55 23.75
CA LYS A 38 17.43 -38.10 23.58
C LYS A 38 18.28 -37.55 24.72
N THR A 39 19.54 -37.23 24.45
CA THR A 39 20.43 -36.62 25.41
C THR A 39 19.81 -35.28 25.81
N VAL A 40 19.08 -35.29 26.92
CA VAL A 40 18.48 -34.08 27.48
C VAL A 40 19.65 -33.21 27.90
N LYS A 41 19.98 -32.20 27.08
CA LYS A 41 21.04 -31.24 27.38
C LYS A 41 20.75 -30.64 28.75
N LYS A 42 21.57 -30.99 29.75
CA LYS A 42 21.51 -30.37 31.07
C LYS A 42 22.15 -28.98 30.96
N TYR A 43 21.31 -27.95 30.93
CA TYR A 43 21.77 -26.56 30.93
C TYR A 43 22.15 -26.17 32.35
N VAL A 44 23.43 -26.28 32.69
CA VAL A 44 23.96 -25.80 33.98
C VAL A 44 24.39 -24.34 33.84
N ASN A 45 23.76 -23.44 34.59
CA ASN A 45 24.12 -22.03 34.63
C ASN A 45 25.30 -21.79 35.59
N ASN A 46 26.52 -22.08 35.16
CA ASN A 46 27.71 -21.79 35.96
C ASN A 46 28.12 -20.31 35.85
N VAL A 47 27.60 -19.49 36.76
CA VAL A 47 27.87 -18.04 36.81
C VAL A 47 29.34 -17.73 37.16
N ALA A 48 30.02 -18.59 37.93
CA ALA A 48 31.40 -18.35 38.35
C ALA A 48 32.36 -18.44 37.16
N ASP A 49 32.23 -19.50 36.36
CA ASP A 49 33.06 -19.72 35.16
C ASP A 49 32.78 -18.66 34.09
N LEU A 50 31.51 -18.26 33.91
CA LEU A 50 31.14 -17.18 33.00
C LEU A 50 31.80 -15.85 33.38
N LYS A 51 31.85 -15.51 34.67
CA LYS A 51 32.56 -14.31 35.15
C LYS A 51 34.07 -14.43 34.99
N ALA A 52 34.65 -15.62 35.21
CA ALA A 52 36.07 -15.86 35.00
C ALA A 52 36.45 -15.67 33.51
N LYS A 53 35.65 -16.24 32.60
CA LYS A 53 35.83 -16.09 31.15
C LYS A 53 35.59 -14.66 30.68
N LEU A 54 34.61 -13.94 31.24
CA LEU A 54 34.41 -12.53 30.95
C LEU A 54 35.69 -11.74 31.25
N LYS A 55 36.30 -11.94 32.42
CA LYS A 55 37.55 -11.26 32.80
C LYS A 55 38.73 -11.60 31.87
N GLU A 56 38.77 -12.82 31.35
CA GLU A 56 39.81 -13.25 30.39
C GLU A 56 39.64 -12.55 29.03
N ILE A 57 38.40 -12.36 28.58
CA ILE A 57 38.07 -11.77 27.27
C ILE A 57 38.00 -10.23 27.34
N GLU A 58 37.80 -9.66 28.52
CA GLU A 58 37.62 -8.22 28.70
C GLU A 58 38.86 -7.42 28.30
N LEU A 59 38.76 -6.74 27.16
CA LEU A 59 39.80 -5.82 26.68
C LEU A 59 39.79 -4.54 27.52
N LYS A 60 40.93 -4.15 28.12
CA LYS A 60 41.05 -2.89 28.89
C LYS A 60 41.54 -1.73 28.03
N LEU A 61 40.76 -1.39 27.00
CA LEU A 61 41.07 -0.29 26.07
C LEU A 61 40.30 0.99 26.42
N PRO A 62 40.85 2.18 26.11
CA PRO A 62 40.12 3.44 26.16
C PRO A 62 38.82 3.36 25.35
N TRP A 63 37.79 4.05 25.81
CA TRP A 63 36.47 3.97 25.19
C TRP A 63 36.46 4.35 23.69
N ILE A 64 37.33 5.28 23.27
CA ILE A 64 37.45 5.72 21.87
C ILE A 64 37.82 4.61 20.89
N GLU A 65 38.53 3.57 21.33
CA GLU A 65 38.93 2.45 20.47
C GLU A 65 37.81 1.41 20.33
N LYS A 66 36.91 1.36 21.32
CA LYS A 66 35.76 0.44 21.33
C LYS A 66 34.53 1.05 20.67
N LEU A 67 34.26 2.33 20.95
CA LEU A 67 33.04 3.06 20.56
C LEU A 67 31.72 2.35 20.97
N ASP A 68 31.80 1.41 21.91
CA ASP A 68 30.65 0.65 22.37
C ASP A 68 29.76 1.50 23.29
N LEU A 69 28.45 1.39 23.09
CA LEU A 69 27.44 2.09 23.86
C LEU A 69 26.32 1.13 24.25
N VAL A 70 26.10 1.01 25.55
CA VAL A 70 24.95 0.31 26.11
C VAL A 70 23.92 1.35 26.48
N THR A 71 22.84 1.43 25.70
CA THR A 71 21.79 2.43 25.88
C THR A 71 20.41 1.80 26.00
N THR A 72 19.58 2.44 26.81
CA THR A 72 18.14 2.23 26.83
C THR A 72 17.47 3.04 25.71
N VAL A 73 16.19 2.79 25.45
CA VAL A 73 15.42 3.57 24.46
C VAL A 73 15.42 5.06 24.78
N ALA A 74 15.62 5.90 23.75
CA ALA A 74 15.58 7.36 23.88
C ALA A 74 14.24 7.81 24.47
N PRO A 75 14.21 8.76 25.42
CA PRO A 75 12.96 9.33 25.91
C PRO A 75 12.19 9.93 24.74
N MET A 76 10.88 9.64 24.67
CA MET A 76 10.02 10.28 23.67
C MET A 76 9.90 11.76 23.97
N ALA A 77 9.68 12.55 22.91
CA ALA A 77 9.19 13.91 23.10
C ALA A 77 7.93 13.89 23.98
N PRO A 78 7.79 14.83 24.93
CA PRO A 78 6.72 14.81 25.93
C PRO A 78 5.33 14.76 25.29
N ASP A 79 5.10 15.50 24.20
CA ASP A 79 3.81 15.51 23.49
C ASP A 79 3.42 14.13 22.92
N VAL A 80 4.41 13.39 22.40
CA VAL A 80 4.20 12.06 21.82
C VAL A 80 4.03 11.02 22.93
N ALA A 81 4.72 11.20 24.05
CA ALA A 81 4.56 10.36 25.24
C ALA A 81 3.14 10.50 25.81
N LEU A 82 2.64 11.73 25.97
CA LEU A 82 1.28 12.00 26.43
C LEU A 82 0.23 11.39 25.50
N GLN A 83 0.36 11.54 24.18
CA GLN A 83 -0.56 10.88 23.23
C GLN A 83 -0.52 9.35 23.32
N MET A 84 0.65 8.76 23.54
CA MET A 84 0.75 7.31 23.75
C MET A 84 0.13 6.87 25.08
N GLU A 85 0.25 7.66 26.13
CA GLU A 85 -0.40 7.40 27.41
C GLU A 85 -1.93 7.54 27.30
N GLU A 86 -2.44 8.60 26.68
CA GLU A 86 -3.87 8.79 26.42
C GLU A 86 -4.46 7.65 25.60
N THR A 87 -3.75 7.22 24.54
CA THR A 87 -4.19 6.09 23.73
C THR A 87 -4.12 4.76 24.50
N ALA A 88 -3.13 4.58 25.36
CA ALA A 88 -3.04 3.41 26.25
C ALA A 88 -4.16 3.40 27.29
N GLN A 89 -4.47 4.54 27.91
CA GLN A 89 -5.60 4.70 28.83
C GLN A 89 -6.93 4.44 28.12
N ARG A 90 -7.14 5.02 26.93
CA ARG A 90 -8.33 4.76 26.11
C ARG A 90 -8.48 3.28 25.79
N ARG A 91 -7.39 2.57 25.49
CA ARG A 91 -7.38 1.11 25.28
C ARG A 91 -7.73 0.34 26.56
N LYS A 92 -7.17 0.72 27.70
CA LYS A 92 -7.51 0.12 29.01
C LYS A 92 -9.00 0.28 29.31
N ASN A 93 -9.54 1.48 29.14
CA ASN A 93 -10.97 1.77 29.36
C ASN A 93 -11.87 0.95 28.41
N ILE A 94 -11.49 0.80 27.14
CA ILE A 94 -12.21 -0.07 26.19
C ILE A 94 -12.14 -1.53 26.65
N LYS A 95 -10.99 -1.98 27.15
CA LYS A 95 -10.78 -3.35 27.63
C LYS A 95 -11.60 -3.69 28.85
N GLU A 96 -11.65 -2.80 29.83
CA GLU A 96 -12.49 -2.96 31.02
C GLU A 96 -13.98 -2.96 30.67
N ASN A 97 -14.40 -2.08 29.75
CA ASN A 97 -15.79 -2.00 29.30
C ASN A 97 -16.24 -3.20 28.43
N THR A 98 -15.32 -3.94 27.79
CA THR A 98 -15.67 -5.07 26.90
C THR A 98 -15.81 -6.43 27.60
N LYS A 99 -15.73 -6.49 28.94
CA LYS A 99 -16.05 -7.66 29.79
C LYS A 99 -15.73 -9.04 29.18
N GLY A 100 -14.50 -9.23 28.69
CA GLY A 100 -13.98 -10.55 28.33
C GLY A 100 -14.14 -11.01 26.87
N ASN A 101 -14.79 -10.24 25.99
CA ASN A 101 -14.84 -10.58 24.55
C ASN A 101 -13.63 -10.03 23.77
N GLN A 102 -12.42 -10.22 24.33
CA GLN A 102 -11.19 -9.72 23.72
C GLN A 102 -10.51 -10.82 22.92
N LEU A 103 -10.73 -10.83 21.61
CA LEU A 103 -9.91 -11.60 20.69
C LEU A 103 -8.49 -11.02 20.74
N TYR A 104 -7.49 -11.87 21.03
CA TYR A 104 -6.08 -11.46 20.92
C TYR A 104 -5.85 -10.94 19.50
N ASP A 105 -5.49 -9.67 19.40
CA ASP A 105 -5.14 -9.03 18.13
C ASP A 105 -3.62 -9.07 18.01
N PRO A 106 -3.05 -9.97 17.17
CA PRO A 106 -1.60 -10.09 17.00
C PRO A 106 -0.94 -8.78 16.55
N THR A 107 -1.72 -7.84 15.99
CA THR A 107 -1.19 -6.53 15.58
C THR A 107 -0.89 -5.61 16.76
N GLN A 108 -1.35 -5.92 17.97
CA GLN A 108 -1.08 -5.08 19.15
C GLN A 108 0.18 -5.49 19.91
N ASP A 109 0.62 -6.73 19.77
CA ASP A 109 1.80 -7.27 20.44
C ASP A 109 3.08 -6.61 19.88
N PRO A 110 3.93 -5.96 20.70
CA PRO A 110 5.17 -5.34 20.23
C PRO A 110 6.19 -6.33 19.64
N VAL A 111 6.11 -7.62 20.00
CA VAL A 111 7.01 -8.65 19.44
C VAL A 111 6.57 -9.06 18.04
N LEU A 112 5.25 -9.17 17.81
CA LEU A 112 4.68 -9.55 16.51
C LEU A 112 4.45 -8.35 15.59
N ASN A 113 4.28 -7.15 16.13
CA ASN A 113 4.13 -5.92 15.38
C ASN A 113 5.49 -5.35 14.98
N GLU A 114 5.88 -5.67 13.74
CA GLU A 114 7.13 -5.21 13.13
C GLU A 114 7.31 -3.69 13.20
N PHE A 115 6.25 -2.90 12.96
CA PHE A 115 6.37 -1.44 12.96
C PHE A 115 6.71 -0.88 14.35
N LYS A 116 6.12 -1.44 15.41
CA LYS A 116 6.44 -1.03 16.79
C LYS A 116 7.87 -1.44 17.15
N ARG A 117 8.29 -2.64 16.75
CA ARG A 117 9.65 -3.16 16.99
C ARG A 117 10.71 -2.31 16.29
N GLU A 118 10.53 -2.03 15.00
CA GLU A 118 11.44 -1.17 14.22
C GLU A 118 11.57 0.23 14.83
N ASN A 119 10.46 0.82 15.31
CA ASN A 119 10.51 2.13 15.96
C ASN A 119 11.29 2.09 17.29
N LEU A 120 11.16 1.02 18.09
CA LEU A 120 11.95 0.85 19.30
C LEU A 120 13.45 0.71 19.00
N ILE A 121 13.81 -0.10 18.01
CA ILE A 121 15.21 -0.27 17.56
C ILE A 121 15.77 1.07 17.08
N HIS A 122 14.99 1.80 16.27
CA HIS A 122 15.38 3.12 15.79
C HIS A 122 15.64 4.11 16.92
N ARG A 123 14.78 4.12 17.95
CA ARG A 123 14.93 5.00 19.11
C ARG A 123 16.11 4.63 20.00
N GLN A 124 16.39 3.34 20.17
CA GLN A 124 17.57 2.90 20.90
C GLN A 124 18.84 3.32 20.16
N ALA A 125 18.88 3.14 18.83
CA ALA A 125 19.99 3.61 18.00
C ALA A 125 20.14 5.14 18.08
N GLN A 126 19.03 5.89 18.11
CA GLN A 126 19.06 7.34 18.26
C GLN A 126 19.66 7.78 19.61
N ALA A 127 19.31 7.11 20.72
CA ALA A 127 19.91 7.37 22.03
C ALA A 127 21.43 7.17 21.99
N ALA A 128 21.87 6.02 21.45
CA ALA A 128 23.29 5.71 21.29
C ALA A 128 24.02 6.76 20.46
N VAL A 129 23.43 7.23 19.35
CA VAL A 129 24.05 8.27 18.51
C VAL A 129 24.18 9.60 19.27
N ILE A 130 23.17 10.01 20.03
CA ILE A 130 23.21 11.26 20.80
C ILE A 130 24.32 11.20 21.86
N ASP A 131 24.36 10.11 22.64
CA ASP A 131 25.37 9.91 23.68
C ASP A 131 26.78 9.76 23.11
N GLY A 132 26.91 9.00 22.02
CA GLY A 132 28.17 8.78 21.33
C GLY A 132 28.75 10.07 20.74
N ILE A 133 27.92 10.87 20.05
CA ILE A 133 28.35 12.17 19.52
C ILE A 133 28.79 13.11 20.65
N LYS A 134 28.10 13.09 21.79
CA LYS A 134 28.48 13.91 22.95
C LYS A 134 29.89 13.55 23.43
N ARG A 135 30.15 12.25 23.68
CA ARG A 135 31.48 11.78 24.12
C ARG A 135 32.58 12.01 23.08
N LEU A 136 32.29 11.86 21.78
CA LEU A 136 33.26 12.14 20.72
C LEU A 136 33.61 13.63 20.62
N LYS A 137 32.64 14.51 20.86
CA LYS A 137 32.88 15.96 20.93
C LYS A 137 33.75 16.34 22.13
N GLU A 138 33.55 15.72 23.29
CA GLU A 138 34.41 15.91 24.48
C GLU A 138 35.87 15.53 24.18
N LEU A 139 36.08 14.54 23.30
CA LEU A 139 37.39 14.09 22.83
C LEU A 139 37.91 14.86 21.60
N ASN A 140 37.20 15.91 21.15
CA ASN A 140 37.54 16.73 19.97
C ASN A 140 37.65 15.94 18.63
N VAL A 141 36.89 14.84 18.49
CA VAL A 141 36.88 14.05 17.25
C VAL A 141 35.82 14.59 16.27
N PRO A 142 36.16 14.85 14.99
CA PRO A 142 35.19 15.26 13.99
C PRO A 142 34.23 14.12 13.66
N THR A 143 32.93 14.37 13.81
CA THR A 143 31.88 13.34 13.65
C THR A 143 31.10 13.43 12.34
N LYS A 144 31.07 14.60 11.70
CA LYS A 144 30.29 14.82 10.47
C LYS A 144 31.17 14.57 9.25
N ARG A 145 30.69 13.72 8.33
CA ARG A 145 31.30 13.55 7.01
C ARG A 145 31.15 14.85 6.18
N PRO A 146 32.25 15.44 5.69
CA PRO A 146 32.19 16.57 4.75
C PRO A 146 31.59 16.17 3.40
N ASP A 147 30.85 17.07 2.76
CA ASP A 147 30.22 16.81 1.46
C ASP A 147 31.24 16.68 0.32
N ASP A 148 32.43 17.29 0.49
CA ASP A 148 33.54 17.27 -0.48
C ASP A 148 34.52 16.10 -0.25
N PHE A 149 34.22 15.20 0.70
CA PHE A 149 35.06 14.03 0.98
C PHE A 149 34.51 12.79 0.25
N PHE A 150 35.07 12.51 -0.92
CA PHE A 150 34.73 11.36 -1.76
C PHE A 150 35.62 10.17 -1.43
N ALA A 151 35.07 9.22 -0.68
CA ALA A 151 35.67 7.93 -0.39
C ALA A 151 34.68 6.81 -0.77
N GLU A 152 35.18 5.58 -0.87
CA GLU A 152 34.33 4.42 -1.14
C GLU A 152 33.26 4.27 -0.06
N MET A 153 32.00 4.14 -0.49
CA MET A 153 30.84 3.99 0.38
C MET A 153 30.37 2.54 0.37
N ALA A 154 29.69 2.10 1.43
CA ALA A 154 29.17 0.73 1.54
C ALA A 154 28.22 0.31 0.39
N LYS A 155 27.66 1.26 -0.36
CA LYS A 155 26.84 1.01 -1.56
C LYS A 155 27.30 1.93 -2.68
N SER A 156 27.36 1.40 -3.91
CA SER A 156 27.73 2.18 -5.08
C SER A 156 26.68 3.25 -5.45
N ASP A 157 27.14 4.32 -6.09
CA ASP A 157 26.26 5.40 -6.54
C ASP A 157 25.24 4.92 -7.57
N GLU A 158 25.62 3.99 -8.45
CA GLU A 158 24.71 3.38 -9.41
C GLU A 158 23.53 2.67 -8.71
N HIS A 159 23.81 1.96 -7.61
CA HIS A 159 22.77 1.34 -6.80
C HIS A 159 21.86 2.39 -6.17
N MET A 160 22.43 3.45 -5.59
CA MET A 160 21.65 4.53 -4.97
C MET A 160 20.82 5.33 -5.98
N GLN A 161 21.28 5.49 -7.22
CA GLN A 161 20.49 6.06 -8.30
C GLN A 161 19.27 5.20 -8.65
N LYS A 162 19.41 3.87 -8.65
CA LYS A 162 18.26 2.95 -8.84
C LYS A 162 17.24 3.10 -7.70
N VAL A 163 17.71 3.18 -6.45
CA VAL A 163 16.84 3.41 -5.28
C VAL A 163 16.10 4.75 -5.40
N ARG A 164 16.80 5.84 -5.74
CA ARG A 164 16.19 7.17 -5.94
C ARG A 164 15.13 7.16 -7.05
N LYS A 165 15.40 6.52 -8.19
CA LYS A 165 14.43 6.37 -9.28
C LYS A 165 13.16 5.66 -8.81
N ASN A 166 13.30 4.59 -8.03
CA ASN A 166 12.15 3.86 -7.47
C ASN A 166 11.34 4.68 -6.46
N LEU A 167 12.02 5.46 -5.61
CA LEU A 167 11.37 6.35 -4.65
C LEU A 167 10.56 7.44 -5.37
N MET A 168 11.16 8.10 -6.37
CA MET A 168 10.50 9.12 -7.19
C MET A 168 9.29 8.54 -7.95
N ALA A 169 9.43 7.32 -8.48
CA ALA A 169 8.32 6.63 -9.16
C ALA A 169 7.14 6.34 -8.21
N LYS A 170 7.42 5.91 -6.97
CA LYS A 170 6.39 5.68 -5.94
C LYS A 170 5.69 6.99 -5.54
N GLN A 171 6.46 8.06 -5.30
CA GLN A 171 5.90 9.37 -4.98
C GLN A 171 5.04 9.92 -6.11
N ALA A 172 5.49 9.80 -7.36
CA ALA A 172 4.71 10.20 -8.53
C ALA A 172 3.43 9.35 -8.70
N ALA A 173 3.48 8.05 -8.39
CA ALA A 173 2.29 7.21 -8.39
C ALA A 173 1.27 7.66 -7.33
N GLN A 174 1.71 7.89 -6.08
CA GLN A 174 0.87 8.39 -5.00
C GLN A 174 0.23 9.73 -5.35
N ALA A 175 1.04 10.71 -5.78
CA ALA A 175 0.55 12.02 -6.20
C ALA A 175 -0.47 11.95 -7.35
N ARG A 176 -0.29 11.01 -8.30
CA ARG A 176 -1.30 10.77 -9.35
C ARG A 176 -2.60 10.23 -8.78
N THR A 177 -2.54 9.26 -7.85
CA THR A 177 -3.76 8.71 -7.23
C THR A 177 -4.52 9.78 -6.44
N GLU A 178 -3.82 10.64 -5.70
CA GLU A 178 -4.41 11.74 -4.95
C GLU A 178 -5.03 12.79 -5.87
N LYS A 179 -4.34 13.19 -6.93
CA LYS A 179 -4.88 14.10 -7.95
C LYS A 179 -6.14 13.52 -8.59
N VAL A 180 -6.17 12.22 -8.90
CA VAL A 180 -7.37 11.55 -9.44
C VAL A 180 -8.51 11.56 -8.42
N ARG A 181 -8.23 11.33 -7.14
CA ARG A 181 -9.23 11.42 -6.06
C ARG A 181 -9.80 12.83 -5.95
N GLN A 182 -8.95 13.86 -5.91
CA GLN A 182 -9.36 15.26 -5.87
C GLN A 182 -10.22 15.65 -7.08
N LEU A 183 -9.82 15.25 -8.30
CA LEU A 183 -10.60 15.51 -9.51
C LEU A 183 -11.99 14.82 -9.48
N ARG A 184 -12.09 13.64 -8.88
CA ARG A 184 -13.38 12.94 -8.70
C ARG A 184 -14.26 13.68 -7.69
N GLU A 185 -13.70 14.14 -6.58
CA GLU A 185 -14.42 14.90 -5.55
C GLU A 185 -14.90 16.25 -6.09
N GLN A 186 -14.04 17.00 -6.79
CA GLN A 186 -14.40 18.24 -7.48
C GLN A 186 -15.54 18.02 -8.48
N LYS A 187 -15.51 16.94 -9.27
CA LYS A 187 -16.62 16.61 -10.19
C LYS A 187 -17.93 16.29 -9.47
N LYS A 188 -17.88 15.63 -8.30
CA LYS A 188 -19.08 15.38 -7.49
C LYS A 188 -19.66 16.67 -6.93
N ILE A 189 -18.81 17.54 -6.40
CA ILE A 189 -19.21 18.84 -5.84
C ILE A 189 -19.78 19.73 -6.96
N ALA A 190 -19.11 19.83 -8.10
CA ALA A 190 -19.57 20.62 -9.24
C ALA A 190 -20.98 20.19 -9.70
N LYS A 191 -21.27 18.87 -9.72
CA LYS A 191 -22.61 18.38 -10.04
C LYS A 191 -23.66 18.79 -8.99
N ARG A 192 -23.34 18.71 -7.70
CA ARG A 192 -24.25 19.16 -6.63
C ARG A 192 -24.53 20.66 -6.73
N VAL A 193 -23.48 21.47 -6.90
CA VAL A 193 -23.59 22.92 -7.09
C VAL A 193 -24.45 23.27 -8.31
N GLN A 194 -24.33 22.55 -9.42
CA GLN A 194 -25.19 22.76 -10.59
C GLN A 194 -26.66 22.45 -10.33
N ILE A 195 -26.96 21.45 -9.49
CA ILE A 195 -28.34 21.12 -9.10
C ILE A 195 -28.86 22.18 -8.13
N ASP A 196 -28.08 22.53 -7.11
CA ASP A 196 -28.45 23.51 -6.09
C ASP A 196 -28.67 24.89 -6.69
N THR A 197 -27.84 25.32 -7.65
CA THR A 197 -28.04 26.60 -8.35
C THR A 197 -29.33 26.63 -9.16
N LYS A 198 -29.70 25.53 -9.83
CA LYS A 198 -30.99 25.42 -10.52
C LYS A 198 -32.18 25.43 -9.56
N LEU A 199 -32.07 24.71 -8.44
CA LEU A 199 -33.10 24.70 -7.40
C LEU A 199 -33.28 26.08 -6.77
N LYS A 200 -32.17 26.78 -6.45
CA LYS A 200 -32.19 28.17 -5.96
C LYS A 200 -32.84 29.11 -6.96
N GLN A 201 -32.45 29.06 -8.24
CA GLN A 201 -33.07 29.88 -9.29
C GLN A 201 -34.57 29.61 -9.44
N ALA A 202 -35.00 28.35 -9.34
CA ALA A 202 -36.42 28.00 -9.39
C ALA A 202 -37.17 28.51 -8.14
N ALA A 203 -36.57 28.42 -6.96
CA ALA A 203 -37.12 28.93 -5.71
C ALA A 203 -37.22 30.47 -5.74
N GLU A 204 -36.18 31.17 -6.18
CA GLU A 204 -36.17 32.63 -6.38
C GLU A 204 -37.26 33.07 -7.36
N LYS A 205 -37.41 32.37 -8.51
CA LYS A 205 -38.50 32.64 -9.46
C LYS A 205 -39.88 32.41 -8.84
N LYS A 206 -40.06 31.32 -8.08
CA LYS A 206 -41.32 31.03 -7.39
C LYS A 206 -41.64 32.11 -6.35
N HIS A 207 -40.64 32.53 -5.58
CA HIS A 207 -40.76 33.58 -4.58
C HIS A 207 -41.12 34.93 -5.23
N MET A 208 -40.45 35.30 -6.32
CA MET A 208 -40.75 36.51 -7.09
C MET A 208 -42.18 36.48 -7.67
N LEU A 209 -42.62 35.34 -8.23
CA LEU A 209 -43.99 35.18 -8.72
C LEU A 209 -45.03 35.25 -7.59
N GLU A 210 -44.70 34.76 -6.39
CA GLU A 210 -45.57 34.86 -5.23
C GLU A 210 -45.69 36.30 -4.72
N GLN A 211 -44.57 37.03 -4.65
CA GLN A 211 -44.56 38.47 -4.33
C GLN A 211 -45.40 39.27 -5.33
N LEU A 212 -45.23 39.03 -6.65
CA LEU A 212 -46.05 39.65 -7.69
C LEU A 212 -47.54 39.34 -7.54
N LYS A 213 -47.89 38.09 -7.19
CA LYS A 213 -49.29 37.70 -6.92
C LYS A 213 -49.86 38.38 -5.67
N ARG A 214 -49.05 38.63 -4.64
CA ARG A 214 -49.45 39.35 -3.42
C ARG A 214 -49.73 40.82 -3.71
N VAL A 215 -48.83 41.48 -4.47
CA VAL A 215 -49.01 42.86 -4.96
C VAL A 215 -50.25 42.97 -5.84
N ARG A 216 -50.42 42.07 -6.83
CA ARG A 216 -51.62 42.06 -7.70
C ARG A 216 -52.94 41.89 -6.94
N LYS A 217 -52.91 41.18 -5.80
CA LYS A 217 -54.08 40.99 -4.92
C LYS A 217 -54.26 42.13 -3.90
N GLY A 218 -53.45 43.19 -3.97
CA GLY A 218 -53.55 44.37 -3.09
C GLY A 218 -53.12 44.12 -1.64
N LYS A 219 -52.40 43.02 -1.36
CA LYS A 219 -52.01 42.66 0.02
C LYS A 219 -50.66 43.26 0.48
N SER A 220 -49.90 43.87 -0.43
CA SER A 220 -48.62 44.52 -0.12
C SER A 220 -48.29 45.59 -1.16
N THR A 221 -47.79 46.75 -0.73
CA THR A 221 -47.38 47.89 -1.59
C THR A 221 -45.87 47.99 -1.80
N ASP A 222 -45.07 47.16 -1.11
CA ASP A 222 -43.60 47.20 -1.21
C ASP A 222 -43.11 46.61 -2.54
N LEU A 223 -42.50 47.48 -3.35
CA LEU A 223 -41.90 47.17 -4.66
C LEU A 223 -40.40 46.85 -4.58
N ASP A 224 -39.86 46.68 -3.36
CA ASP A 224 -38.43 46.58 -3.07
C ASP A 224 -37.73 45.39 -3.78
N PHE A 225 -38.48 44.33 -4.11
CA PHE A 225 -37.96 43.17 -4.87
C PHE A 225 -37.53 43.48 -6.33
N LEU A 226 -37.93 44.64 -6.88
CA LEU A 226 -37.53 45.09 -8.21
C LEU A 226 -36.20 45.86 -8.23
N GLU A 227 -35.77 46.42 -7.09
CA GLU A 227 -34.57 47.28 -7.03
C GLU A 227 -33.26 46.47 -6.94
N ASP A 228 -33.29 45.27 -6.36
CA ASP A 228 -32.13 44.38 -6.23
C ASP A 228 -31.45 44.01 -7.57
N ASN A 229 -32.15 44.10 -8.71
CA ASN A 229 -31.61 43.80 -10.04
C ASN A 229 -31.10 45.03 -10.83
N LYS A 230 -31.34 46.27 -10.38
CA LYS A 230 -30.90 47.47 -11.09
C LYS A 230 -29.51 47.99 -10.66
N GLY A 231 -28.93 47.48 -9.58
CA GLY A 231 -27.66 47.99 -9.01
C GLY A 231 -26.34 47.42 -9.58
N LYS A 232 -26.35 46.49 -10.55
CA LYS A 232 -25.11 45.80 -11.02
C LYS A 232 -24.72 45.99 -12.48
N ASN A 233 -25.32 46.93 -13.20
CA ASN A 233 -24.94 47.30 -14.58
C ASN A 233 -24.46 48.76 -14.70
N SER A 234 -23.64 49.19 -13.77
CA SER A 234 -23.01 50.52 -13.82
C SER A 234 -21.63 50.45 -13.21
N LYS A 235 -20.62 50.18 -14.06
CA LYS A 235 -19.23 50.69 -14.02
C LYS A 235 -18.30 49.78 -14.82
N GLY A 236 -17.65 50.36 -15.84
CA GLY A 236 -16.42 49.79 -16.40
C GLY A 236 -16.23 50.00 -17.90
N ASN A 237 -15.66 51.15 -18.26
CA ASN A 237 -15.08 51.46 -19.56
C ASN A 237 -14.29 50.29 -20.18
N ASN A 238 -14.58 49.97 -21.43
CA ASN A 238 -13.56 50.00 -22.49
C ASN A 238 -14.20 49.81 -23.87
N SER A 239 -14.11 50.88 -24.66
CA SER A 239 -14.05 50.83 -26.12
C SER A 239 -13.15 49.68 -26.57
N LYS A 240 -13.74 48.72 -27.28
CA LYS A 240 -13.07 47.89 -28.29
C LYS A 240 -14.14 47.24 -29.14
N ASP A 241 -14.04 47.51 -30.43
CA ASP A 241 -14.85 46.98 -31.53
C ASP A 241 -15.42 45.58 -31.30
N PRO A 242 -16.62 45.28 -31.85
CA PRO A 242 -17.15 43.93 -31.88
C PRO A 242 -16.34 43.10 -32.90
N LYS A 243 -15.10 42.73 -32.55
CA LYS A 243 -14.38 41.68 -33.28
C LYS A 243 -15.14 40.38 -33.05
N ASN A 244 -15.93 40.01 -34.06
CA ASN A 244 -16.50 38.69 -34.29
C ASN A 244 -15.67 37.59 -33.61
N LYS A 245 -16.10 37.15 -32.41
CA LYS A 245 -15.46 36.03 -31.72
C LYS A 245 -15.71 34.78 -32.56
N ILE A 246 -14.72 34.42 -33.35
CA ILE A 246 -14.70 33.22 -34.18
C ILE A 246 -15.06 32.02 -33.30
N SER A 247 -16.12 31.29 -33.70
CA SER A 247 -16.60 30.09 -33.02
C SER A 247 -15.43 29.16 -32.68
N ARG A 248 -15.43 28.58 -31.47
CA ARG A 248 -14.41 27.60 -31.03
C ARG A 248 -14.24 26.44 -32.02
N LYS A 249 -15.29 26.09 -32.77
CA LYS A 249 -15.25 25.12 -33.87
C LYS A 249 -14.44 25.61 -35.07
N ARG A 250 -14.58 26.89 -35.44
CA ARG A 250 -13.82 27.52 -36.51
C ARG A 250 -12.36 27.72 -36.10
N ALA A 251 -12.09 28.19 -34.88
CA ALA A 251 -10.73 28.27 -34.35
C ALA A 251 -9.98 26.93 -34.35
N ASN A 252 -10.66 25.81 -34.03
CA ASN A 252 -10.07 24.48 -34.13
C ASN A 252 -9.84 24.01 -35.57
N LYS A 253 -10.74 24.38 -36.50
CA LYS A 253 -10.55 24.12 -37.93
C LYS A 253 -9.41 24.95 -38.50
N ASP A 254 -9.26 26.19 -38.09
CA ASP A 254 -8.17 27.08 -38.53
C ASP A 254 -6.82 26.58 -38.00
N LYS A 255 -6.77 26.06 -36.76
CA LYS A 255 -5.57 25.38 -36.23
C LYS A 255 -5.21 24.13 -37.02
N LYS A 256 -6.20 23.32 -37.43
CA LYS A 256 -5.97 22.06 -38.16
C LYS A 256 -5.71 22.27 -39.66
N PHE A 257 -6.45 23.19 -40.27
CA PHE A 257 -6.55 23.39 -41.72
C PHE A 257 -6.04 24.75 -42.19
N GLY A 258 -5.53 25.60 -41.31
CA GLY A 258 -5.05 26.95 -41.66
C GLY A 258 -6.18 27.86 -42.15
N PHE A 259 -5.88 29.15 -42.30
CA PHE A 259 -6.78 30.11 -42.95
C PHE A 259 -6.47 30.12 -44.47
N GLY A 260 -7.14 29.26 -45.24
CA GLY A 260 -7.32 29.41 -46.70
C GLY A 260 -6.10 29.78 -47.55
N GLY A 261 -4.95 29.11 -47.41
CA GLY A 261 -3.76 29.37 -48.23
C GLY A 261 -2.89 28.12 -48.46
N LYS A 262 -1.98 28.17 -49.45
CA LYS A 262 -1.03 27.08 -49.79
C LYS A 262 -0.23 26.69 -48.55
N LYS A 263 -0.54 25.51 -48.01
CA LYS A 263 0.16 24.92 -46.87
C LYS A 263 1.53 24.43 -47.32
N LYS A 264 2.60 25.16 -47.00
CA LYS A 264 4.00 24.76 -47.19
C LYS A 264 4.30 23.47 -46.43
N GLY A 265 4.03 22.29 -47.01
CA GLY A 265 4.49 21.00 -46.50
C GLY A 265 3.96 20.54 -45.13
N SER A 266 3.17 21.33 -44.39
CA SER A 266 2.65 20.96 -43.05
C SER A 266 1.70 19.75 -43.00
N LYS A 267 1.41 19.12 -44.15
CA LYS A 267 0.71 17.84 -44.27
C LYS A 267 1.66 16.66 -44.58
N LEU A 268 2.96 16.90 -44.73
CA LEU A 268 3.95 15.85 -44.93
C LEU A 268 4.23 15.17 -43.58
N ASN A 269 4.36 13.85 -43.61
CA ASN A 269 4.72 13.07 -42.43
C ASN A 269 6.17 13.40 -42.04
N THR A 270 6.37 13.92 -40.84
CA THR A 270 7.70 14.11 -40.25
C THR A 270 8.10 12.84 -39.49
N ARG A 271 9.41 12.63 -39.28
CA ARG A 271 9.94 11.49 -38.50
C ARG A 271 9.37 11.41 -37.07
N GLU A 272 9.00 12.55 -36.49
CA GLU A 272 8.30 12.63 -35.20
C GLU A 272 6.83 12.16 -35.29
N SER A 273 6.18 12.36 -36.44
CA SER A 273 4.79 11.95 -36.68
C SER A 273 4.63 10.44 -36.84
N THR A 274 5.68 9.69 -37.22
CA THR A 274 5.59 8.23 -37.40
C THR A 274 5.66 7.47 -36.08
N ASN A 275 6.28 8.06 -35.05
CA ASN A 275 6.51 7.42 -33.74
C ASN A 275 5.48 7.82 -32.66
N GLN A 276 4.60 8.79 -32.92
CA GLN A 276 3.51 9.15 -31.99
C GLN A 276 2.28 8.24 -32.15
N LEU A 277 2.24 7.15 -31.38
CA LEU A 277 1.06 6.29 -31.22
C LEU A 277 0.11 6.72 -30.08
N GLU A 278 0.43 7.80 -29.36
CA GLU A 278 -0.25 8.23 -28.13
C GLU A 278 -1.72 8.70 -28.34
N GLY A 279 -2.11 9.00 -29.58
CA GLY A 279 -3.47 9.37 -29.97
C GLY A 279 -4.35 8.23 -30.52
N PHE A 280 -3.82 7.01 -30.68
CA PHE A 280 -4.57 5.87 -31.21
C PHE A 280 -5.42 5.22 -30.12
N ASN A 281 -6.55 5.85 -29.78
CA ASN A 281 -7.60 5.22 -28.98
C ASN A 281 -8.30 4.13 -29.82
N SER A 282 -7.77 2.91 -29.78
CA SER A 282 -8.40 1.70 -30.35
C SER A 282 -9.80 1.41 -29.78
N SER A 283 -10.21 2.10 -28.72
CA SER A 283 -11.50 1.93 -28.05
C SER A 283 -12.64 2.80 -28.60
N THR A 284 -12.40 3.70 -29.58
CA THR A 284 -13.40 4.70 -30.01
C THR A 284 -13.83 4.65 -31.48
N LYS A 285 -13.40 3.65 -32.26
CA LYS A 285 -13.99 3.38 -33.59
C LYS A 285 -14.77 2.05 -33.61
N LYS A 286 -16.10 2.21 -33.68
CA LYS A 286 -17.10 1.27 -34.21
C LYS A 286 -17.35 -0.02 -33.40
N LYS A 287 -18.36 0.06 -32.52
CA LYS A 287 -19.37 -1.01 -32.48
C LYS A 287 -20.12 -0.97 -33.82
N PRO A 288 -20.15 -2.04 -34.63
CA PRO A 288 -21.05 -2.06 -35.78
C PRO A 288 -22.48 -2.16 -35.27
N PHE A 289 -23.32 -1.24 -35.73
CA PHE A 289 -24.77 -1.34 -35.68
C PHE A 289 -25.16 -2.63 -36.42
N ASN A 290 -25.71 -3.60 -35.69
CA ASN A 290 -26.30 -4.81 -36.25
C ASN A 290 -27.56 -4.41 -37.05
N PHE A 291 -27.45 -4.39 -38.38
CA PHE A 291 -28.60 -4.65 -39.24
C PHE A 291 -28.59 -6.15 -39.58
N LYS A 292 -29.71 -6.80 -39.25
CA LYS A 292 -30.02 -8.19 -39.57
C LYS A 292 -29.98 -8.41 -41.09
N SER A 293 -29.20 -9.38 -41.56
CA SER A 293 -29.61 -10.25 -42.67
C SER A 293 -28.93 -11.61 -42.59
N LYS A 294 -29.78 -12.62 -42.35
CA LYS A 294 -29.70 -14.07 -42.55
C LYS A 294 -28.53 -14.64 -43.39
N SER A 295 -27.79 -15.60 -42.81
CA SER A 295 -27.53 -16.97 -43.31
C SER A 295 -26.45 -17.65 -42.44
N PHE A 296 -26.82 -18.59 -41.56
CA PHE A 296 -26.66 -20.05 -41.71
C PHE A 296 -25.20 -20.56 -41.84
N LYS A 297 -24.57 -20.99 -40.73
CA LYS A 297 -24.25 -22.42 -40.43
C LYS A 297 -23.45 -22.57 -39.11
N PRO A 298 -23.52 -23.75 -38.47
CA PRO A 298 -23.30 -23.93 -37.04
C PRO A 298 -21.87 -24.41 -36.75
N ASN A 299 -21.28 -24.00 -35.62
CA ASN A 299 -20.53 -24.97 -34.84
C ASN A 299 -20.42 -24.62 -33.35
N SER A 300 -20.48 -25.71 -32.61
CA SER A 300 -20.47 -25.92 -31.17
C SER A 300 -19.40 -25.16 -30.37
N LYS A 301 -19.82 -24.53 -29.27
CA LYS A 301 -19.23 -24.71 -27.91
C LYS A 301 -20.01 -23.89 -26.88
N LYS A 302 -20.62 -24.63 -25.94
CA LYS A 302 -21.44 -24.14 -24.82
C LYS A 302 -20.64 -23.20 -23.90
N LYS A 303 -21.16 -21.99 -23.65
CA LYS A 303 -20.87 -21.21 -22.44
C LYS A 303 -22.14 -21.15 -21.59
N ASN A 304 -22.02 -21.56 -20.33
CA ASN A 304 -23.09 -21.62 -19.34
C ASN A 304 -23.84 -20.29 -19.19
N GLN A 305 -25.09 -20.23 -19.67
CA GLN A 305 -26.02 -19.15 -19.37
C GLN A 305 -26.88 -19.52 -18.15
N ARG A 306 -26.92 -18.61 -17.18
CA ARG A 306 -27.74 -18.72 -15.96
C ARG A 306 -29.23 -18.93 -16.30
N PRO A 307 -29.95 -19.83 -15.61
CA PRO A 307 -31.35 -20.08 -15.89
C PRO A 307 -32.22 -18.84 -15.62
N GLY A 308 -33.06 -18.49 -16.59
CA GLY A 308 -33.97 -17.35 -16.54
C GLY A 308 -35.05 -17.47 -15.47
N LYS A 309 -35.70 -16.33 -15.16
CA LYS A 309 -36.63 -16.13 -14.03
C LYS A 309 -37.76 -17.16 -13.92
N SER A 310 -38.22 -17.79 -15.01
CA SER A 310 -39.27 -18.83 -14.96
C SER A 310 -38.79 -20.13 -14.32
N LYS A 311 -37.53 -20.54 -14.53
CA LYS A 311 -36.94 -21.75 -13.90
C LYS A 311 -36.59 -21.59 -12.42
N ARG A 312 -36.63 -20.37 -11.86
CA ARG A 312 -36.44 -20.11 -10.42
C ARG A 312 -37.71 -20.28 -9.59
N LYS A 313 -38.90 -20.33 -10.20
CA LYS A 313 -40.17 -20.54 -9.48
C LYS A 313 -40.49 -22.01 -9.21
N ASN A 314 -39.91 -22.95 -9.95
CA ASN A 314 -40.15 -24.40 -9.76
C ASN A 314 -39.19 -25.09 -8.76
N SER A 315 -38.26 -24.35 -8.13
CA SER A 315 -37.39 -24.90 -7.07
C SER A 315 -37.82 -24.45 -5.66
N LYS A 316 -39.08 -24.05 -5.50
CA LYS A 316 -39.75 -23.87 -4.21
C LYS A 316 -41.07 -24.61 -4.24
N ARG A 317 -40.96 -25.94 -4.20
CA ARG A 317 -41.87 -26.86 -3.52
C ARG A 317 -41.01 -28.00 -3.01
#